data_AF-E6PP72-F1
#
_entry.id   AF-E6PP72-F1
#
_cell.length_a   1.000
_cell.length_b   1.000
_cell.length_c   1.000
_cell.angle_alpha   90.00
_cell.angle_beta   90.00
_cell.angle_gamma   90.00
#
_symmetry.space_group_name_H-M   'P 1'
#
loop_
_entity.id
_entity.type
_entity.pdbx_description
1 polymer ?
#
loop_
_entity_poly.entity_id
_entity_poly.type
_entity_poly.pdbx_seq_one_letter_code
_entity_poly.pdbx_strand_id
1 'polypeptide(L)'
;MLATSVGRVVAASTPSATRRRLFPASGFKGMQSSPLPVADPTRNATRQDTEQATQRPPQKRVEIRWARDDYQAVVHKAQACGLTLSAFIRRATMGRRITTLTDQTAIAELRRLGGLLKHLYPKQAHWTAQEKKRYWAGYEQLLEVAKAIERRL
;
A
#
# COMPACT_ATOMS: atom_id res chain seq x y z
N MET A 1 -18.32 -47.05 -14.69
CA MET A 1 -19.45 -47.22 -15.63
C MET A 1 -20.55 -46.33 -15.08
N LEU A 2 -21.00 -45.23 -15.70
CA LEU A 2 -21.45 -45.03 -17.08
C LEU A 2 -21.02 -43.65 -17.61
N ALA A 3 -20.77 -43.60 -18.91
CA ALA A 3 -20.53 -42.41 -19.71
C ALA A 3 -21.74 -42.15 -20.61
N THR A 4 -22.10 -40.89 -20.83
CA THR A 4 -22.69 -40.30 -22.06
C THR A 4 -22.91 -38.79 -21.79
N SER A 5 -22.21 -37.83 -22.43
CA SER A 5 -22.32 -37.35 -23.84
C SER A 5 -23.69 -36.68 -24.07
N VAL A 6 -23.87 -35.43 -24.55
CA VAL A 6 -23.45 -34.80 -25.82
C VAL A 6 -23.78 -33.28 -25.77
N GLY A 7 -23.02 -32.44 -26.51
CA GLY A 7 -23.44 -31.13 -27.06
C GLY A 7 -22.55 -29.94 -26.62
N ARG A 8 -21.46 -29.52 -27.29
CA ARG A 8 -21.28 -28.93 -28.65
C ARG A 8 -22.17 -27.66 -28.81
N VAL A 9 -21.73 -26.45 -29.17
CA VAL A 9 -20.79 -25.92 -30.19
C VAL A 9 -20.49 -24.43 -29.90
N VAL A 10 -19.22 -24.03 -30.06
CA VAL A 10 -18.62 -22.80 -30.66
C VAL A 10 -19.40 -21.46 -30.70
N ALA A 11 -18.75 -20.39 -30.24
CA ALA A 11 -18.53 -19.15 -31.04
C ALA A 11 -17.47 -18.25 -30.38
N ALA A 12 -16.34 -18.06 -31.06
CA ALA A 12 -15.43 -16.95 -30.82
C ALA A 12 -16.00 -15.70 -31.51
N SER A 13 -16.05 -14.57 -30.80
CA SER A 13 -16.16 -13.25 -31.42
C SER A 13 -15.54 -12.16 -30.54
N THR A 14 -14.58 -11.48 -31.16
CA THR A 14 -13.77 -10.31 -30.77
C THR A 14 -14.54 -9.20 -30.04
N PRO A 15 -13.95 -8.49 -29.06
CA PRO A 15 -14.55 -7.24 -28.58
C PRO A 15 -14.16 -6.09 -29.52
N SER A 16 -15.12 -5.63 -30.34
CA SER A 16 -15.08 -4.33 -31.01
C SER A 16 -16.13 -3.43 -30.36
N ALA A 17 -15.69 -2.46 -29.56
CA ALA A 17 -16.53 -1.37 -29.11
C ALA A 17 -15.67 -0.13 -28.83
N THR A 18 -15.33 0.55 -29.93
CA THR A 18 -14.89 1.94 -29.99
C THR A 18 -15.82 2.82 -29.15
N ARG A 19 -15.34 3.28 -27.99
CA ARG A 19 -16.04 4.30 -27.19
C ARG A 19 -15.87 5.65 -27.88
N ARG A 20 -16.72 5.91 -28.88
CA ARG A 20 -16.84 7.22 -29.54
C ARG A 20 -17.33 8.22 -28.49
N ARG A 21 -16.44 9.08 -27.99
CA ARG A 21 -16.84 10.28 -27.25
C ARG A 21 -17.61 11.17 -28.22
N LEU A 22 -18.89 11.33 -27.97
CA LEU A 22 -19.75 12.31 -28.64
C LEU A 22 -19.30 13.69 -28.16
N PHE A 23 -18.47 14.39 -28.97
CA PHE A 23 -18.22 15.82 -28.78
C PHE A 23 -19.38 16.58 -29.43
N PRO A 24 -20.04 17.52 -28.72
CA PRO A 24 -21.10 18.33 -29.31
C PRO A 24 -20.51 19.26 -30.39
N ALA A 25 -21.16 19.25 -31.55
CA ALA A 25 -20.86 20.12 -32.68
C ALA A 25 -21.45 21.51 -32.42
N SER A 26 -20.67 22.43 -31.84
CA SER A 26 -20.95 23.86 -31.95
C SER A 26 -19.71 24.70 -31.59
N GLY A 27 -19.16 25.38 -32.60
CA GLY A 27 -18.36 26.59 -32.39
C GLY A 27 -16.84 26.50 -32.58
N PHE A 28 -16.35 26.01 -33.72
CA PHE A 28 -14.96 26.29 -34.13
C PHE A 28 -14.92 27.59 -34.95
N LYS A 29 -14.70 28.73 -34.26
CA LYS A 29 -14.51 30.03 -34.90
C LYS A 29 -13.04 30.44 -34.74
N GLY A 30 -12.35 30.62 -35.87
CA GLY A 30 -11.07 31.34 -35.96
C GLY A 30 -9.82 30.48 -35.80
N MET A 31 -9.41 29.77 -36.86
CA MET A 31 -8.06 29.19 -36.98
C MET A 31 -7.15 30.27 -37.59
N GLN A 32 -6.53 31.11 -36.77
CA GLN A 32 -5.34 31.86 -37.18
C GLN A 32 -4.19 30.85 -37.21
N SER A 33 -3.54 30.66 -38.36
CA SER A 33 -2.36 29.82 -38.47
C SER A 33 -1.18 30.47 -37.75
N SER A 34 -0.98 30.16 -36.48
CA SER A 34 0.27 30.49 -35.80
C SER A 34 1.43 29.73 -36.48
N PRO A 35 2.57 30.37 -36.76
CA PRO A 35 3.74 29.68 -37.28
C PRO A 35 4.17 28.58 -36.30
N LEU A 36 4.54 27.42 -36.83
CA LEU A 36 5.16 26.37 -36.03
C LEU A 36 6.40 26.95 -35.32
N PRO A 37 6.64 26.60 -34.04
CA PRO A 37 7.80 27.10 -33.32
C PRO A 37 9.06 26.61 -34.02
N VAL A 38 9.91 27.56 -34.44
CA VAL A 38 11.27 27.27 -34.92
C VAL A 38 11.98 26.55 -33.78
N ALA A 39 12.56 25.39 -34.06
CA ALA A 39 13.28 24.62 -33.07
C ALA A 39 14.51 25.42 -32.60
N ASP A 40 14.44 25.99 -31.39
CA ASP A 40 15.58 26.64 -30.75
C ASP A 40 16.70 25.60 -30.54
N PRO A 41 17.91 25.80 -31.12
CA PRO A 41 19.00 24.85 -31.02
C PRO A 41 19.64 24.79 -29.61
N THR A 42 19.26 25.70 -28.71
CA THR A 42 19.80 25.79 -27.34
C THR A 42 19.04 24.95 -26.31
N ARG A 43 18.02 24.19 -26.71
CA ARG A 43 17.23 23.32 -25.83
C ARG A 43 17.94 21.99 -25.50
N ASN A 44 19.20 22.05 -25.08
CA ASN A 44 20.00 20.89 -24.67
C ASN A 44 20.09 20.70 -23.14
N ALA A 45 19.26 21.40 -22.35
CA ALA A 45 19.34 21.37 -20.88
C ALA A 45 18.34 20.41 -20.18
N THR A 46 17.48 19.67 -20.90
CA THR A 46 16.44 18.82 -20.27
C THR A 46 16.58 17.33 -20.57
N ARG A 47 17.68 16.88 -21.18
CA ARG A 47 17.90 15.44 -21.48
C ARG A 47 18.59 14.67 -20.36
N GLN A 48 19.29 15.36 -19.46
CA GLN A 48 20.14 14.71 -18.44
C GLN A 48 19.35 14.11 -17.26
N ASP A 49 18.10 14.54 -17.03
CA ASP A 49 17.29 14.04 -15.91
C ASP A 49 16.68 12.65 -16.16
N THR A 50 16.63 12.20 -17.43
CA THR A 50 16.07 10.87 -17.79
C THR A 50 17.15 9.77 -17.77
N GLU A 51 18.43 10.14 -17.85
CA GLU A 51 19.54 9.17 -17.99
C GLU A 51 19.98 8.54 -16.66
N GLN A 52 19.64 9.15 -15.52
CA GLN A 52 19.99 8.63 -14.20
C GLN A 52 19.08 7.47 -13.71
N ALA A 53 18.12 7.02 -14.52
CA ALA A 53 17.09 6.08 -14.09
C ALA A 53 17.49 4.58 -14.06
N THR A 54 18.67 4.16 -14.52
CA THR A 54 18.91 2.71 -14.76
C THR A 54 20.30 2.20 -14.37
N GLN A 55 20.74 2.38 -13.13
CA GLN A 55 21.83 1.54 -12.59
C GLN A 55 21.46 1.02 -11.20
N ARG A 56 20.58 0.01 -11.15
CA ARG A 56 20.41 -0.79 -9.94
C ARG A 56 21.71 -1.57 -9.70
N PRO A 57 22.22 -1.63 -8.46
CA PRO A 57 23.42 -2.40 -8.18
C PRO A 57 23.22 -3.87 -8.61
N PRO A 58 24.27 -4.54 -9.08
CA PRO A 58 24.18 -5.92 -9.54
C PRO A 58 23.61 -6.81 -8.43
N GLN A 59 22.53 -7.53 -8.74
CA GLN A 59 21.85 -8.40 -7.78
C GLN A 59 22.32 -9.84 -7.94
N LYS A 60 22.57 -10.52 -6.81
CA LYS A 60 22.86 -11.96 -6.79
C LYS A 60 21.60 -12.75 -6.42
N ARG A 61 21.33 -13.84 -7.13
CA ARG A 61 20.22 -14.76 -6.84
C ARG A 61 20.74 -15.92 -6.00
N VAL A 62 20.01 -16.24 -4.93
CA VAL A 62 20.26 -17.40 -4.06
C VAL A 62 19.04 -18.30 -4.13
N GLU A 63 19.25 -19.58 -4.43
CA GLU A 63 18.21 -20.61 -4.35
C GLU A 63 18.37 -21.41 -3.06
N ILE A 64 17.26 -21.61 -2.36
CA ILE A 64 17.22 -22.35 -1.09
C ILE A 64 16.26 -23.51 -1.26
N ARG A 65 16.73 -24.73 -0.96
CA ARG A 65 15.88 -25.92 -0.94
C ARG A 65 15.20 -26.03 0.43
N TRP A 66 13.90 -26.31 0.42
CA TRP A 66 13.09 -26.41 1.62
C TRP A 66 12.35 -27.74 1.64
N ALA A 67 12.13 -28.29 2.84
CA ALA A 67 11.05 -29.23 3.03
C ALA A 67 9.71 -28.50 2.82
N ARG A 68 8.68 -29.24 2.38
CA ARG A 68 7.37 -28.66 2.06
C ARG A 68 6.78 -27.89 3.24
N ASP A 69 6.84 -28.49 4.42
CA ASP A 69 6.21 -27.95 5.63
C ASP A 69 6.93 -26.70 6.12
N ASP A 70 8.28 -26.70 6.08
CA ASP A 70 9.09 -25.54 6.41
C ASP A 70 8.79 -24.37 5.47
N TYR A 71 8.69 -24.64 4.16
CA TYR A 71 8.36 -23.61 3.18
C TYR A 71 7.00 -22.97 3.49
N GLN A 72 5.98 -23.79 3.77
CA GLN A 72 4.65 -23.30 4.13
C GLN A 72 4.67 -22.47 5.42
N ALA A 73 5.39 -22.93 6.44
CA ALA A 73 5.53 -22.20 7.70
C ALA A 73 6.19 -20.83 7.51
N VAL A 74 7.24 -20.73 6.69
CA VAL A 74 7.91 -19.45 6.41
C VAL A 74 7.03 -18.54 5.57
N VAL A 75 6.30 -19.08 4.60
CA VAL A 75 5.32 -18.30 3.81
C VAL A 75 4.24 -17.71 4.71
N HIS A 76 3.68 -18.51 5.62
CA HIS A 76 2.68 -18.03 6.58
C HIS A 76 3.23 -16.93 7.50
N LYS A 77 4.46 -17.09 8.01
CA LYS A 77 5.14 -16.06 8.80
C LYS A 77 5.35 -14.77 7.99
N ALA A 78 5.76 -14.87 6.74
CA ALA A 78 5.94 -13.72 5.86
C ALA A 78 4.61 -12.99 5.62
N GLN A 79 3.53 -13.73 5.37
CA GLN A 79 2.17 -13.19 5.21
C GLN A 79 1.67 -12.49 6.47
N ALA A 80 1.87 -13.08 7.65
CA ALA A 80 1.51 -12.46 8.93
C ALA A 80 2.24 -11.14 9.18
N CYS A 81 3.42 -10.94 8.58
CA CYS A 81 4.19 -9.70 8.64
C CYS A 81 3.88 -8.73 7.48
N GLY A 82 3.01 -9.10 6.53
CA GLY A 82 2.72 -8.30 5.34
C GLY A 82 3.92 -8.17 4.39
N LEU A 83 4.83 -9.15 4.40
CA LEU A 83 6.05 -9.15 3.59
C LEU A 83 6.01 -10.26 2.53
N THR A 84 6.70 -10.03 1.41
CA THR A 84 7.02 -11.11 0.48
C THR A 84 8.01 -12.06 1.13
N LEU A 85 8.00 -13.34 0.74
CA LEU A 85 8.91 -14.36 1.27
C LEU A 85 10.38 -13.92 1.22
N SER A 86 10.84 -13.39 0.09
CA SER A 86 12.22 -12.92 -0.05
C SER A 86 12.53 -11.70 0.81
N ALA A 87 11.55 -10.80 1.02
CA ALA A 87 11.74 -9.64 1.91
C ALA A 87 11.82 -10.08 3.37
N PHE A 88 10.96 -11.01 3.79
CA PHE A 88 10.97 -11.62 5.11
C PHE A 88 12.32 -12.31 5.38
N ILE A 89 12.77 -13.19 4.49
CA ILE A 89 14.05 -13.91 4.63
C ILE A 89 15.21 -12.92 4.72
N ARG A 90 15.30 -11.93 3.83
CA ARG A 90 16.37 -10.92 3.88
C ARG A 90 16.38 -10.13 5.19
N ARG A 91 15.21 -9.78 5.74
CA ARG A 91 15.15 -9.09 7.03
C ARG A 91 15.61 -10.00 8.15
N ALA A 92 15.12 -11.25 8.17
CA ALA A 92 15.47 -12.23 9.19
C ALA A 92 16.97 -12.53 9.21
N THR A 93 17.59 -12.73 8.05
CA THR A 93 19.02 -13.04 7.95
C THR A 93 19.93 -11.87 8.30
N MET A 94 19.48 -10.63 8.05
CA MET A 94 20.23 -9.42 8.38
C MET A 94 19.96 -8.90 9.80
N GLY A 95 19.20 -9.64 10.63
CA GLY A 95 18.80 -9.20 11.97
C GLY A 95 17.96 -7.92 11.97
N ARG A 96 17.32 -7.60 10.84
CA ARG A 96 16.43 -6.44 10.75
C ARG A 96 15.12 -6.76 11.44
N ARG A 97 14.56 -5.77 12.13
CA ARG A 97 13.27 -5.87 12.80
C ARG A 97 12.17 -6.31 11.84
N ILE A 98 11.37 -7.28 12.26
CA ILE A 98 10.21 -7.78 11.52
C ILE A 98 8.98 -7.54 12.39
N THR A 99 8.10 -6.67 11.92
CA THR A 99 6.87 -6.31 12.62
C THR A 99 5.71 -7.10 12.05
N THR A 100 4.85 -7.62 12.92
CA THR A 100 3.63 -8.30 12.47
C THR A 100 2.55 -7.29 12.07
N LEU A 101 1.65 -7.68 11.16
CA LEU A 101 0.50 -6.86 10.82
C LEU A 101 -0.40 -6.63 12.03
N THR A 102 -0.56 -7.65 12.87
CA THR A 102 -1.36 -7.59 14.10
C THR A 102 -0.86 -6.50 15.04
N ASP A 103 0.45 -6.40 15.26
CA ASP A 103 1.02 -5.37 16.13
C ASP A 103 0.84 -3.97 15.54
N GLN A 104 1.04 -3.82 14.22
CA GLN A 104 0.80 -2.56 13.53
C GLN A 104 -0.66 -2.11 13.66
N THR A 105 -1.60 -3.04 13.45
CA THR A 105 -3.03 -2.78 13.61
C THR A 105 -3.39 -2.46 15.06
N ALA A 106 -2.84 -3.19 16.04
CA ALA A 106 -3.08 -2.94 17.46
C ALA A 106 -2.59 -1.54 17.86
N ILE A 107 -1.38 -1.14 17.44
CA ILE A 107 -0.85 0.21 17.70
C ILE A 107 -1.75 1.29 17.06
N ALA A 108 -2.20 1.08 15.82
CA ALA A 108 -3.07 2.01 15.11
C ALA A 108 -4.41 2.20 15.85
N GLU A 109 -5.05 1.11 16.26
CA GLU A 109 -6.32 1.15 16.99
C GLU A 109 -6.15 1.77 18.38
N LEU A 110 -5.08 1.47 19.13
CA LEU A 110 -4.82 2.11 20.42
C LEU A 110 -4.65 3.62 20.30
N ARG A 111 -3.94 4.09 19.26
CA ARG A 111 -3.79 5.53 18.97
C ARG A 111 -5.12 6.16 18.56
N ARG A 112 -5.92 5.45 17.75
CA ARG A 112 -7.26 5.89 17.34
C ARG A 112 -8.18 6.06 18.54
N LEU A 113 -8.23 5.06 19.43
CA LEU A 113 -9.03 5.10 20.66
C LEU A 113 -8.56 6.19 21.62
N GLY A 114 -7.25 6.39 21.78
CA GLY A 114 -6.70 7.50 22.57
C GLY A 114 -7.12 8.87 22.01
N GLY A 115 -7.06 9.05 20.69
CA GLY A 115 -7.53 10.26 20.02
C GLY A 115 -9.03 10.49 20.20
N LEU A 116 -9.83 9.43 20.07
CA LEU A 116 -11.28 9.48 20.29
C LEU A 116 -11.61 9.87 21.74
N LEU A 117 -10.92 9.28 22.72
CA LEU A 117 -11.09 9.61 24.12
C LEU A 117 -10.75 11.08 24.37
N LYS A 118 -9.60 11.56 23.88
CA LYS A 118 -9.26 12.99 24.00
C LYS A 118 -10.32 13.92 23.38
N HIS A 119 -10.91 13.52 22.26
CA HIS A 119 -11.95 14.30 21.58
C HIS A 119 -13.28 14.32 22.34
N LEU A 120 -13.69 13.18 22.91
CA LEU A 120 -14.92 13.01 23.67
C LEU A 120 -14.87 13.62 25.08
N TYR A 121 -13.74 14.18 25.50
CA TYR A 121 -13.60 14.80 26.81
C TYR A 121 -14.65 15.93 26.97
N PRO A 122 -15.62 15.78 27.91
CA PRO A 122 -16.73 16.70 28.01
C PRO A 122 -16.29 17.99 28.70
N LYS A 123 -16.36 19.11 27.96
CA LYS A 123 -15.94 20.43 28.47
C LYS A 123 -16.91 21.00 29.51
N GLN A 124 -18.20 20.73 29.34
CA GLN A 124 -19.28 21.25 30.19
C GLN A 124 -19.79 20.27 31.26
N ALA A 125 -19.13 19.14 31.48
CA ALA A 125 -19.57 18.19 32.51
C ALA A 125 -19.10 18.62 33.91
N HIS A 126 -19.99 18.46 34.90
CA HIS A 126 -19.69 18.67 36.32
C HIS A 126 -18.97 17.46 36.92
N TRP A 127 -17.75 17.20 36.46
CA TRP A 127 -16.92 16.11 36.99
C TRP A 127 -16.15 16.53 38.24
N THR A 128 -16.05 15.60 39.19
CA THR A 128 -15.12 15.70 40.31
C THR A 128 -13.66 15.68 39.81
N ALA A 129 -12.73 16.20 40.61
CA ALA A 129 -11.31 16.17 40.29
C ALA A 129 -10.78 14.73 40.10
N GLN A 130 -11.31 13.78 40.89
CA GLN A 130 -10.92 12.38 40.82
C GLN A 130 -11.38 11.71 39.53
N GLU A 131 -12.58 12.02 39.03
CA GLU A 131 -13.09 11.51 37.75
C GLU A 131 -12.29 12.04 36.56
N LYS A 132 -11.96 13.33 36.56
CA LYS A 132 -11.07 13.94 35.56
C LYS A 132 -9.72 13.22 35.55
N LYS A 133 -9.13 12.99 36.73
CA LYS A 133 -7.86 12.28 36.85
C LYS A 133 -7.94 10.85 36.32
N ARG A 134 -9.00 10.11 36.67
CA ARG A 134 -9.22 8.73 36.17
C ARG A 134 -9.37 8.68 34.66
N TYR A 135 -10.08 9.63 34.07
CA TYR A 135 -10.27 9.71 32.62
C TYR A 135 -8.95 9.91 31.87
N TRP A 136 -8.16 10.91 32.29
CA TRP A 136 -6.86 11.18 31.68
C TRP A 136 -5.86 10.06 31.93
N ALA A 137 -5.90 9.41 33.08
CA ALA A 137 -5.10 8.21 33.34
C ALA A 137 -5.42 7.09 32.34
N GLY A 138 -6.69 6.88 31.99
CA GLY A 138 -7.09 5.90 30.96
C GLY A 138 -6.52 6.24 29.57
N TYR A 139 -6.56 7.52 29.18
CA TYR A 139 -5.94 8.01 27.95
C TYR A 139 -4.42 7.75 27.92
N GLU A 140 -3.72 8.09 29.00
CA GLU A 140 -2.28 7.88 29.13
C GLU A 140 -1.92 6.39 29.08
N GLN A 141 -2.70 5.54 29.76
CA GLN A 141 -2.50 4.09 29.73
C GLN A 141 -2.60 3.52 28.32
N LEU A 142 -3.57 3.94 27.52
CA LEU A 142 -3.70 3.48 26.12
C LEU A 142 -2.46 3.85 25.29
N LEU A 143 -1.95 5.08 25.46
CA LEU A 143 -0.74 5.51 24.76
C LEU A 143 0.50 4.77 25.24
N GLU A 144 0.63 4.49 26.53
CA GLU A 144 1.74 3.72 27.07
C GLU A 144 1.74 2.27 26.61
N VAL A 145 0.56 1.64 26.50
CA VAL A 145 0.46 0.30 25.89
C VAL A 145 0.88 0.34 24.42
N ALA A 146 0.46 1.33 23.65
CA ALA A 146 0.87 1.45 22.25
C ALA A 146 2.39 1.62 22.11
N LYS A 147 3.01 2.48 22.93
CA LYS A 147 4.47 2.64 23.00
C LYS A 147 5.18 1.37 23.49
N ALA A 148 4.57 0.62 24.40
CA ALA A 148 5.13 -0.64 24.90
C ALA A 148 5.18 -1.70 23.80
N ILE A 149 4.17 -1.78 22.94
CA ILE A 149 4.18 -2.65 21.76
C ILE A 149 5.25 -2.16 20.79
N GLU A 150 5.31 -0.86 20.50
CA GLU A 150 6.30 -0.27 19.58
C GLU A 150 7.76 -0.48 20.03
N ARG A 151 8.03 -0.47 21.35
CA ARG A 151 9.35 -0.79 21.90
C ARG A 151 9.75 -2.26 21.74
N ARG A 152 8.78 -3.17 21.63
CA ARG A 152 9.02 -4.61 21.46
C ARG A 152 9.22 -5.01 20.00
N LEU A 153 8.87 -4.13 19.06
CA LEU A 153 9.02 -4.30 17.61
C LEU A 153 10.43 -3.95 17.13
#